data_AF-A0A5N6QGL3-F1
#
_entry.id   AF-A0A5N6QGL3-F1
#
_cell.length_a   1.000
_cell.length_b   1.000
_cell.length_c   1.000
_cell.angle_alpha   90.00
_cell.angle_beta   90.00
_cell.angle_gamma   90.00
#
_symmetry.space_group_name_H-M   'P 1'
#
loop_
_entity.id
_entity.type
_entity.pdbx_description
1 polymer ?
#
loop_
_entity_poly.entity_id
_entity_poly.type
_entity_poly.pdbx_seq_one_letter_code
_entity_poly.pdbx_strand_id
1 'polypeptide(L)'
;MCSLVGDEVRQWEEFPGGLKDRRWYASNQVLPDGRALILGGRQAYTYELFPNDRPPMSYYMRFLRKTTDCYGDENNLYPFQHLSPDGNFFIFTNRRSILFDYKRNWIVKELPLIPGAFKRNYPSTGSSVLLPLRLNGTHGLLEAEVMVCGGAPCGAFIKPAGNNLKSQLLTSDRWG
;
A
#
# COMPACT_ATOMS: atom_id res chain seq x y z
N MET A 1 15.34 2.05 -12.73
CA MET A 1 15.66 0.83 -11.97
C MET A 1 17.14 0.57 -12.20
N CYS A 2 17.93 0.23 -11.18
CA CYS A 2 19.38 0.01 -11.35
C CYS A 2 19.61 -1.42 -11.88
N SER A 3 20.40 -1.58 -12.94
CA SER A 3 20.85 -2.89 -13.45
C SER A 3 22.36 -3.03 -13.21
N LEU A 4 22.82 -4.24 -12.87
CA LEU A 4 24.22 -4.52 -12.60
C LEU A 4 24.89 -5.10 -13.84
N VAL A 5 25.63 -4.27 -14.57
CA VAL A 5 26.62 -4.72 -15.56
C VAL A 5 27.88 -3.87 -15.42
N GLY A 6 29.02 -4.54 -15.14
CA GLY A 6 30.40 -4.15 -15.45
C GLY A 6 30.94 -2.76 -15.10
N ASP A 7 31.97 -2.73 -14.25
CA ASP A 7 32.97 -1.68 -14.00
C ASP A 7 32.53 -0.19 -13.92
N GLU A 8 32.31 0.23 -12.68
CA GLU A 8 32.67 1.51 -12.06
C GLU A 8 32.21 2.85 -12.66
N VAL A 9 31.01 2.93 -13.26
CA VAL A 9 30.12 4.08 -13.02
C VAL A 9 28.69 3.59 -12.84
N ARG A 10 28.17 3.63 -11.61
CA ARG A 10 26.78 3.27 -11.28
C ARG A 10 25.82 4.35 -11.80
N GLN A 11 25.54 4.35 -13.10
CA GLN A 11 24.60 5.29 -13.71
C GLN A 11 23.17 4.79 -13.56
N TRP A 12 22.27 5.69 -13.19
CA TRP A 12 20.85 5.41 -13.27
C TRP A 12 20.44 5.39 -14.74
N GLU A 13 20.04 4.22 -15.22
CA GLU A 13 19.43 4.10 -16.54
C GLU A 13 17.92 4.25 -16.43
N GLU A 14 17.37 5.14 -17.25
CA GLU A 14 15.93 5.28 -17.41
C GLU A 14 15.41 4.08 -18.21
N PHE A 15 14.38 3.43 -17.68
CA PHE A 15 13.77 2.30 -18.38
C PHE A 15 13.02 2.83 -19.62
N PRO A 16 13.16 2.20 -20.80
CA PRO A 16 12.45 2.63 -21.99
C PRO A 16 10.94 2.32 -21.85
N GLY A 17 10.19 3.33 -21.41
CA GLY A 17 8.76 3.27 -21.14
C GLY A 17 8.41 3.83 -19.76
N GLY A 18 7.27 4.52 -19.67
CA GLY A 18 6.77 5.10 -18.43
C GLY A 18 5.51 4.39 -17.91
N LEU A 19 5.05 4.82 -16.74
CA LEU A 19 3.72 4.48 -16.25
C LEU A 19 2.66 5.13 -17.14
N LYS A 20 1.51 4.46 -17.29
CA LYS A 20 0.33 4.99 -17.98
C LYS A 20 -0.23 6.19 -17.23
N ASP A 21 -0.43 6.06 -15.92
CA ASP A 21 -0.94 7.14 -15.10
C ASP A 21 0.22 7.90 -14.46
N ARG A 22 0.11 9.24 -14.47
CA ARG A 22 1.04 10.10 -13.71
C ARG A 22 0.73 9.95 -12.22
N ARG A 23 1.75 9.67 -11.41
CA ARG A 23 1.59 9.38 -9.99
C ARG A 23 2.60 10.14 -9.16
N TRP A 24 2.14 10.87 -8.16
CA TRP A 24 2.94 11.32 -7.02
C TRP A 24 2.41 10.66 -5.76
N TYR A 25 3.30 10.27 -4.83
CA TYR A 25 2.92 9.65 -3.55
C TYR A 25 2.20 8.30 -3.68
N ALA A 26 2.58 7.51 -4.69
CA ALA A 26 2.21 6.10 -4.83
C ALA A 26 3.09 5.22 -3.93
N SER A 27 2.66 3.98 -3.73
CA SER A 27 3.47 2.94 -3.09
C SER A 27 3.77 1.82 -4.08
N ASN A 28 4.93 1.17 -3.95
CA ASN A 28 5.34 0.05 -4.78
C ASN A 28 5.65 -1.20 -3.96
N GLN A 29 5.34 -2.37 -4.50
CA GLN A 29 5.69 -3.67 -3.92
C GLN A 29 6.23 -4.60 -4.99
N VAL A 30 7.37 -5.23 -4.72
CA VAL A 30 7.96 -6.23 -5.63
C VAL A 30 7.13 -7.51 -5.59
N LEU A 31 6.91 -8.07 -6.78
CA LEU A 31 6.16 -9.30 -7.03
C LEU A 31 7.10 -10.50 -7.15
N PRO A 32 6.58 -11.74 -6.95
CA PRO A 32 7.37 -12.96 -7.13
C PRO A 32 7.96 -13.14 -8.53
N ASP A 33 7.34 -12.54 -9.55
CA ASP A 33 7.81 -12.56 -10.94
C ASP A 33 8.84 -11.45 -11.26
N GLY A 34 9.28 -10.69 -10.25
CA GLY A 34 10.26 -9.62 -10.38
C GLY A 34 9.71 -8.28 -10.83
N ARG A 35 8.42 -8.20 -11.21
CA ARG A 35 7.75 -6.91 -11.47
C ARG A 35 7.46 -6.18 -10.16
N ALA A 36 7.04 -4.93 -10.26
CA ALA A 36 6.53 -4.13 -9.16
C ALA A 36 5.07 -3.78 -9.41
N LEU A 37 4.22 -3.98 -8.40
CA LEU A 37 2.87 -3.40 -8.39
C LEU A 37 2.98 -1.99 -7.83
N ILE A 38 2.55 -1.00 -8.61
CA ILE A 38 2.54 0.42 -8.25
C ILE A 38 1.09 0.83 -8.03
N LEU A 39 0.77 1.22 -6.79
CA LEU A 39 -0.58 1.45 -6.34
C LEU A 39 -0.80 2.90 -5.93
N GLY A 40 -1.88 3.49 -6.45
CA GLY A 40 -2.38 4.78 -6.01
C GLY A 40 -1.52 5.96 -6.46
N GLY A 41 -1.58 7.03 -5.68
CA GLY A 41 -0.95 8.32 -5.95
C GLY A 41 -1.99 9.44 -6.06
N ARG A 42 -1.53 10.69 -6.00
CA ARG A 42 -2.36 11.90 -6.08
C ARG A 42 -3.21 11.85 -7.35
N GLN A 43 -4.53 11.83 -7.16
CA GLN A 43 -5.55 11.71 -8.21
C GLN A 43 -5.46 10.43 -9.07
N ALA A 44 -4.67 9.43 -8.67
CA ALA A 44 -4.52 8.16 -9.36
C ALA A 44 -5.21 7.04 -8.57
N TYR A 45 -6.46 6.72 -8.93
CA TYR A 45 -7.27 5.67 -8.28
C TYR A 45 -7.10 4.31 -8.95
N THR A 46 -5.88 3.99 -9.36
CA THR A 46 -5.54 2.84 -10.20
C THR A 46 -4.31 2.13 -9.65
N TYR A 47 -4.02 0.94 -10.16
CA TYR A 47 -2.73 0.28 -10.02
C TYR A 47 -2.17 -0.13 -11.39
N GLU A 48 -0.85 -0.30 -11.44
CA GLU A 48 -0.09 -0.70 -12.64
C GLU A 48 0.99 -1.72 -12.26
N LEU A 49 1.36 -2.59 -13.20
CA LEU A 49 2.50 -3.50 -13.06
C LEU A 49 3.69 -2.92 -13.84
N PHE A 50 4.88 -2.93 -13.25
CA PHE A 50 6.08 -2.38 -13.85
C PHE A 50 7.26 -3.37 -13.81
N PRO A 51 8.02 -3.59 -14.90
CA PRO A 51 7.78 -3.09 -16.24
C PRO A 51 6.41 -3.50 -16.78
N ASN A 52 5.78 -2.60 -17.53
CA ASN A 52 4.45 -2.81 -18.08
C ASN A 52 4.50 -3.48 -19.45
N ASP A 53 3.35 -4.03 -19.85
CA ASP A 53 3.13 -4.44 -21.23
C ASP A 53 3.19 -3.22 -22.15
N ARG A 54 3.43 -3.45 -23.44
CA ARG A 54 3.37 -2.41 -24.49
C ARG A 54 2.14 -2.69 -25.36
N PRO A 55 1.08 -1.85 -25.33
CA PRO A 55 0.96 -0.54 -24.65
C PRO A 55 0.74 -0.63 -23.13
N PRO A 56 1.10 0.42 -22.37
CA PRO A 56 0.98 0.41 -20.91
C PRO A 56 -0.49 0.37 -20.48
N MET A 57 -0.78 -0.37 -19.40
CA MET A 57 -2.12 -0.57 -18.87
C MET A 57 -2.20 -0.23 -17.39
N SER A 58 -3.28 0.44 -16.99
CA SER A 58 -3.63 0.72 -15.60
C SER A 58 -5.04 0.21 -15.29
N TYR A 59 -5.24 -0.20 -14.04
CA TYR A 59 -6.45 -0.86 -13.60
C TYR A 59 -7.12 -0.03 -12.52
N TYR A 60 -8.37 0.38 -12.75
CA TYR A 60 -9.13 1.19 -11.80
C TYR A 60 -9.47 0.40 -10.54
N MET A 61 -9.14 0.97 -9.39
CA MET A 61 -9.38 0.37 -8.08
C MET A 61 -10.34 1.24 -7.26
N ARG A 62 -11.63 0.87 -7.29
CA ARG A 62 -12.71 1.58 -6.57
C ARG A 62 -12.42 1.77 -5.08
N PHE A 63 -11.67 0.85 -4.46
CA PHE A 63 -11.25 0.93 -3.07
C PHE A 63 -10.51 2.23 -2.75
N LEU A 64 -9.55 2.64 -3.58
CA LEU A 64 -8.76 3.87 -3.36
C LEU A 64 -9.64 5.13 -3.36
N ARG A 65 -10.66 5.18 -4.22
CA ARG A 65 -11.61 6.30 -4.25
C ARG A 65 -12.50 6.32 -3.02
N LYS A 66 -12.94 5.15 -2.55
CA LYS A 66 -13.77 5.02 -1.33
C LYS A 66 -13.01 5.41 -0.05
N THR A 67 -11.68 5.34 -0.07
CA THR A 67 -10.84 5.68 1.09
C THR A 67 -10.29 7.11 1.05
N THR A 68 -10.66 7.90 0.04
CA THR A 68 -10.41 9.34 -0.02
C THR A 68 -11.52 10.08 0.71
N ASP A 69 -11.17 10.99 1.61
CA ASP A 69 -12.16 11.84 2.27
C ASP A 69 -12.60 13.01 1.37
N CYS A 70 -13.86 13.41 1.51
CA CYS A 70 -14.54 14.38 0.62
C CYS A 70 -14.04 15.84 0.70
N TYR A 71 -13.14 16.18 1.63
CA TYR A 71 -12.69 17.57 1.88
C TYR A 71 -11.33 17.92 1.26
N GLY A 72 -10.88 17.18 0.23
CA GLY A 72 -9.56 17.39 -0.38
C GLY A 72 -8.40 16.88 0.48
N ASP A 73 -8.71 16.17 1.57
CA ASP A 73 -7.72 15.45 2.36
C ASP A 73 -7.24 14.24 1.55
N GLU A 74 -5.97 14.25 1.15
CA GLU A 74 -5.34 13.17 0.38
C GLU A 74 -4.94 11.98 1.26
N ASN A 75 -5.82 11.60 2.18
CA ASN A 75 -5.59 10.62 3.24
C ASN A 75 -5.53 9.15 2.78
N ASN A 76 -5.41 8.91 1.49
CA ASN A 76 -5.25 7.61 0.86
C ASN A 76 -3.92 7.48 0.10
N LEU A 77 -3.02 8.47 0.20
CA LEU A 77 -1.68 8.43 -0.36
C LEU A 77 -0.73 7.52 0.42
N TYR A 78 0.32 7.06 -0.24
CA TYR A 78 1.19 5.99 0.26
C TYR A 78 0.42 4.80 0.86
N PRO A 79 -0.45 4.11 0.07
CA PRO A 79 -1.11 2.89 0.54
C PRO A 79 -0.12 1.89 1.11
N PHE A 80 -0.43 1.30 2.27
CA PHE A 80 0.38 0.21 2.79
C PHE A 80 0.11 -1.05 1.98
N GLN A 81 1.18 -1.75 1.61
CA GLN A 81 1.13 -2.95 0.79
C GLN A 81 2.01 -4.02 1.43
N HIS A 82 1.46 -5.21 1.64
CA HIS A 82 2.22 -6.39 2.06
C HIS A 82 1.78 -7.57 1.19
N LEU A 83 2.73 -8.25 0.56
CA LEU A 83 2.47 -9.46 -0.20
C LEU A 83 2.24 -10.62 0.79
N SER A 84 1.08 -11.26 0.75
CA SER A 84 0.78 -12.40 1.61
C SER A 84 1.37 -13.71 1.04
N PRO A 85 1.61 -14.74 1.88
CA PRO A 85 2.20 -16.01 1.46
C PRO A 85 1.41 -16.75 0.38
N ASP A 86 0.10 -16.55 0.30
CA ASP A 86 -0.79 -17.10 -0.75
C ASP A 86 -0.71 -16.33 -2.08
N GLY A 87 0.11 -15.27 -2.14
CA GLY A 87 0.33 -14.43 -3.32
C GLY A 87 -0.70 -13.30 -3.49
N ASN A 88 -1.63 -13.13 -2.56
CA ASN A 88 -2.52 -11.97 -2.54
C ASN A 88 -1.82 -10.75 -1.92
N PHE A 89 -2.50 -9.61 -1.99
CA PHE A 89 -2.02 -8.34 -1.45
C PHE A 89 -2.88 -7.89 -0.30
N PHE A 90 -2.29 -7.73 0.88
CA PHE A 90 -2.87 -6.88 1.89
C PHE A 90 -2.65 -5.42 1.47
N ILE A 91 -3.75 -4.69 1.27
CA ILE A 91 -3.73 -3.26 0.97
C ILE A 91 -4.47 -2.54 2.08
N PHE A 92 -3.82 -1.56 2.68
CA PHE A 92 -4.44 -0.70 3.69
C PHE A 92 -4.37 0.76 3.26
N THR A 93 -5.53 1.44 3.33
CA THR A 93 -5.64 2.88 3.07
C THR A 93 -6.60 3.54 4.05
N ASN A 94 -6.18 4.69 4.57
CA ASN A 94 -6.88 5.50 5.57
C ASN A 94 -7.13 4.72 6.87
N ARG A 95 -8.21 3.94 6.93
CA ARG A 95 -8.61 3.06 8.06
C ARG A 95 -9.09 1.67 7.63
N ARG A 96 -9.10 1.41 6.33
CA ARG A 96 -9.71 0.22 5.72
C ARG A 96 -8.61 -0.63 5.12
N SER A 97 -8.81 -1.94 5.16
CA SER A 97 -7.93 -2.91 4.52
C SER A 97 -8.72 -3.90 3.67
N ILE A 98 -8.06 -4.40 2.64
CA ILE A 98 -8.55 -5.46 1.76
C ILE A 98 -7.46 -6.47 1.51
N LEU A 99 -7.88 -7.70 1.23
CA LEU A 99 -7.05 -8.70 0.56
C LEU A 99 -7.39 -8.68 -0.94
N PHE A 100 -6.39 -8.45 -1.77
CA PHE A 100 -6.55 -8.20 -3.20
C PHE A 100 -5.78 -9.22 -4.03
N ASP A 101 -6.46 -9.86 -4.98
CA ASP A 101 -5.86 -10.75 -5.96
C ASP A 101 -5.62 -9.94 -7.24
N TYR A 102 -4.38 -9.51 -7.43
CA TYR A 102 -3.98 -8.68 -8.56
C TYR A 102 -3.96 -9.43 -9.90
N LYS A 103 -3.89 -10.76 -9.87
CA LYS A 103 -3.87 -11.59 -11.09
C LYS A 103 -5.25 -11.65 -11.73
N ARG A 104 -6.29 -11.73 -10.88
CA ARG A 104 -7.69 -11.72 -11.30
C ARG A 104 -8.34 -10.33 -11.24
N ASN A 105 -7.63 -9.33 -10.73
CA ASN A 105 -8.12 -7.96 -10.55
C ASN A 105 -9.42 -7.88 -9.73
N TRP A 106 -9.43 -8.50 -8.54
CA TRP A 106 -10.60 -8.50 -7.67
C TRP A 106 -10.24 -8.51 -6.18
N ILE A 107 -11.15 -7.97 -5.38
CA ILE A 107 -11.03 -7.94 -3.92
C ILE A 107 -11.53 -9.28 -3.40
N VAL A 108 -10.63 -10.08 -2.82
CA VAL A 108 -10.94 -11.38 -2.22
C VAL A 108 -11.80 -11.18 -0.98
N LYS A 109 -11.38 -10.26 -0.10
CA LYS A 109 -12.15 -9.87 1.09
C LYS A 109 -11.81 -8.46 1.52
N GLU A 110 -12.81 -7.80 2.08
CA GLU A 110 -12.61 -6.59 2.86
C GLU A 110 -12.52 -6.96 4.34
N LEU A 111 -11.62 -6.28 5.03
CA LEU A 111 -11.22 -6.61 6.38
C LEU A 111 -11.89 -5.66 7.37
N PRO A 112 -11.98 -6.02 8.66
CA PRO A 112 -12.58 -5.16 9.66
C PRO A 112 -11.96 -3.77 9.67
N LEU A 113 -12.80 -2.75 9.83
CA LEU A 113 -12.34 -1.37 9.95
C LEU A 113 -11.49 -1.21 11.21
N ILE A 114 -10.31 -0.60 11.10
CA ILE A 114 -9.53 -0.25 12.28
C ILE A 114 -10.36 0.72 13.15
N PRO A 115 -10.60 0.39 14.44
CA PRO A 115 -11.39 1.24 15.32
C PRO A 115 -10.71 2.59 15.59
N GLY A 116 -11.54 3.58 15.91
CA GLY A 116 -11.12 4.96 16.16
C GLY A 116 -11.22 5.87 14.92
N ALA A 117 -11.06 7.17 15.14
CA ALA A 117 -11.21 8.21 14.13
C ALA A 117 -9.87 8.71 13.56
N PHE A 118 -8.81 7.92 13.70
CA PHE A 118 -7.46 8.30 13.31
C PHE A 118 -7.12 7.79 11.91
N LYS A 119 -6.64 8.69 11.06
CA LYS A 119 -6.13 8.38 9.72
C LYS A 119 -4.70 7.85 9.86
N ARG A 120 -4.33 6.83 9.08
CA ARG A 120 -2.98 6.21 9.15
C ARG A 120 -2.13 6.41 7.89
N ASN A 121 -2.69 6.98 6.84
CA ASN A 121 -1.96 7.31 5.61
C ASN A 121 -1.76 8.82 5.51
N TYR A 122 -0.78 9.23 4.71
CA TYR A 122 -0.41 10.63 4.51
C TYR A 122 -1.65 11.51 4.28
N PRO A 123 -1.75 12.72 4.87
CA PRO A 123 -0.72 13.41 5.65
C PRO A 123 -0.63 12.95 7.11
N SER A 124 -1.53 12.05 7.53
CA SER A 124 -1.57 11.47 8.87
C SER A 124 -0.74 10.17 8.89
N THR A 125 0.57 10.30 8.75
CA THR A 125 1.47 9.16 8.51
C THR A 125 1.57 8.24 9.72
N GLY A 126 0.91 7.08 9.63
CA GLY A 126 1.21 5.90 10.41
C GLY A 126 2.27 5.04 9.75
N SER A 127 2.51 3.86 10.31
CA SER A 127 3.42 2.86 9.77
C SER A 127 2.74 1.50 9.82
N SER A 128 3.16 0.61 8.93
CA SER A 128 2.73 -0.79 8.98
C SER A 128 3.91 -1.72 8.79
N VAL A 129 3.79 -2.92 9.35
CA VAL A 129 4.80 -3.97 9.23
C VAL A 129 4.11 -5.32 9.13
N LEU A 130 4.57 -6.15 8.19
CA LEU A 130 4.27 -7.57 8.20
C LEU A 130 5.09 -8.22 9.32
N LEU A 131 4.40 -8.80 10.30
CA LEU A 131 5.04 -9.50 11.41
C LEU A 131 5.71 -10.79 10.92
N PRO A 132 6.68 -11.34 11.69
CA PRO A 132 7.42 -12.53 11.29
C PRO A 132 6.50 -13.71 10.97
N LEU A 133 6.69 -14.30 9.79
CA LEU A 133 5.99 -15.52 9.38
C LEU A 133 6.50 -16.71 10.20
N ARG A 134 5.57 -17.49 10.76
CA ARG A 134 5.90 -18.71 11.51
C ARG A 134 5.86 -19.93 10.61
N LEU A 135 7.03 -20.44 10.24
CA LEU A 135 7.18 -21.62 9.40
C LEU A 135 7.14 -22.89 10.29
N ASN A 136 5.95 -23.39 10.62
CA ASN A 136 5.79 -24.50 11.57
C ASN A 136 6.04 -25.91 10.98
N GLY A 137 6.81 -26.03 9.89
CA GLY A 137 7.21 -27.31 9.29
C GLY A 137 6.09 -28.14 8.65
N THR A 138 4.82 -27.80 8.88
CA THR A 138 3.67 -28.38 8.20
C THR A 138 3.36 -27.61 6.91
N HIS A 139 3.01 -28.34 5.85
CA HIS A 139 2.62 -27.82 4.53
C HIS A 139 1.26 -27.08 4.53
N GLY A 140 0.92 -26.40 5.64
CA GLY A 140 -0.30 -25.63 5.79
C GLY A 140 -0.17 -24.21 5.26
N LEU A 141 -1.30 -23.51 5.15
CA LEU A 141 -1.33 -22.09 4.81
C LEU A 141 -0.59 -21.29 5.90
N LEU A 142 0.42 -20.52 5.49
CA LEU A 142 1.16 -19.63 6.38
C LEU A 142 0.26 -18.45 6.77
N GLU A 143 0.01 -18.30 8.06
CA GLU A 143 -0.72 -17.16 8.61
C GLU A 143 0.16 -15.90 8.56
N ALA A 144 -0.35 -14.84 7.97
CA ALA A 144 0.31 -13.54 7.89
C ALA A 144 -0.41 -12.54 8.81
N GLU A 145 0.35 -11.84 9.65
CA GLU A 145 -0.18 -10.80 10.54
C GLU A 145 0.45 -9.46 10.20
N VAL A 146 -0.36 -8.42 10.01
CA VAL A 146 0.11 -7.06 9.76
C VAL A 146 -0.22 -6.19 10.95
N MET A 147 0.78 -5.49 11.48
CA MET A 147 0.59 -4.47 12.51
C MET A 147 0.55 -3.09 11.86
N VAL A 148 -0.45 -2.29 12.23
CA VAL A 148 -0.57 -0.88 11.85
C VAL A 148 -0.55 -0.03 13.12
N CYS A 149 0.31 0.98 13.13
CA CYS A 149 0.50 1.91 14.26
C CYS A 149 0.69 3.34 13.74
N GLY A 150 0.67 4.35 14.61
CA GLY A 150 0.93 5.73 14.18
C GLY A 150 -0.31 6.45 13.65
N GLY A 151 -0.14 7.56 12.93
CA GLY A 151 -1.25 8.30 12.33
C GLY A 151 -1.90 9.35 13.24
N ALA A 152 -2.86 10.11 12.73
CA ALA A 152 -3.33 11.32 13.39
C ALA A 152 -4.87 11.48 13.31
N PRO A 153 -5.48 12.24 14.23
CA PRO A 153 -6.88 12.61 14.13
C PRO A 153 -7.19 13.34 12.82
N CYS A 154 -8.43 13.27 12.36
CA CYS A 154 -8.91 14.08 11.25
C CYS A 154 -8.61 15.58 11.48
N GLY A 155 -8.14 16.28 10.44
CA GLY A 155 -7.85 17.71 10.49
C GLY A 155 -6.52 18.11 11.14
N ALA A 156 -5.74 17.16 11.67
CA ALA A 156 -4.43 17.44 12.26
C ALA A 156 -3.43 18.10 11.30
N PHE A 157 -3.58 17.85 9.99
CA PHE A 157 -2.77 18.51 8.95
C PHE A 157 -3.12 19.99 8.77
N ILE A 158 -4.41 20.35 8.85
CA ILE A 158 -4.91 21.71 8.62
C ILE A 158 -4.79 22.57 9.90
N LYS A 159 -4.96 21.96 11.08
CA LYS A 159 -4.90 22.63 12.39
C LYS A 159 -3.93 21.91 13.33
N PRO A 160 -2.62 22.24 13.30
CA PRO A 160 -1.63 21.61 14.18
C PRO A 160 -1.72 22.03 15.67
N ALA A 161 -2.85 22.53 16.16
CA ALA A 161 -2.94 23.22 17.45
C ALA A 161 -3.04 22.27 18.68
N GLY A 162 -2.00 22.29 19.51
CA GLY A 162 -2.07 22.22 20.98
C GLY A 162 -2.03 20.83 21.65
N ASN A 163 -0.84 20.40 22.08
CA ASN A 163 -0.50 19.53 23.24
C ASN A 163 -1.42 18.35 23.65
N ASN A 164 -2.23 17.77 22.77
CA ASN A 164 -3.06 16.61 23.09
C ASN A 164 -2.74 15.42 22.16
N LEU A 165 -1.51 14.92 22.25
CA LEU A 165 -1.14 13.61 21.70
C LEU A 165 -1.82 12.52 22.55
N LYS A 166 -3.06 12.16 22.21
CA LYS A 166 -3.68 10.95 22.77
C LYS A 166 -2.99 9.73 22.15
N SER A 167 -2.66 8.75 22.99
CA SER A 167 -1.99 7.51 22.61
C SER A 167 -2.69 6.86 21.41
N GLN A 168 -1.90 6.46 20.42
CA GLN A 168 -2.36 5.80 19.21
C GLN A 168 -2.58 4.32 19.51
N LEU A 169 -3.77 3.80 19.21
CA LEU A 169 -4.03 2.36 19.32
C LEU A 169 -3.17 1.58 18.33
N LEU A 170 -2.49 0.56 18.86
CA LEU A 170 -1.93 -0.56 18.10
C LEU A 170 -3.07 -1.45 17.65
N THR A 171 -3.11 -1.78 16.36
CA THR A 171 -4.02 -2.81 15.85
C THR A 171 -3.19 -3.75 14.99
N SER A 172 -3.25 -5.04 15.32
CA SER A 172 -2.77 -6.09 14.45
C SER A 172 -3.96 -6.82 13.86
N ASP A 173 -3.83 -7.17 12.60
CA ASP A 173 -4.83 -7.98 11.94
C ASP A 173 -4.18 -9.25 11.39
N ARG A 174 -4.81 -10.40 11.66
CA ARG A 174 -4.35 -11.73 11.25
C ARG A 174 -5.14 -12.26 10.06
N TRP A 175 -4.44 -12.85 9.10
CA TRP A 175 -5.04 -13.39 7.89
C TRP A 175 -4.41 -14.75 7.54
N GLY A 176 -5.23 -15.79 7.51
CA GLY A 176 -4.96 -17.15 7.06
C GLY A 176 -6.25 -17.83 6.65
#